data_AF-A0A7C6ZS55-F1
#
_entry.id   AF-A0A7C6ZS55-F1
#
_cell.length_a   1.000
_cell.length_b   1.000
_cell.length_c   1.000
_cell.angle_alpha   90.00
_cell.angle_beta   90.00
_cell.angle_gamma   90.00
#
_symmetry.space_group_name_H-M   'P 1'
#
loop_
_entity.id
_entity.type
_entity.pdbx_description
1 polymer ?
#
loop_
_entity_poly.entity_id
_entity_poly.type
_entity_poly.pdbx_seq_one_letter_code
_entity_poly.pdbx_strand_id
1 'polypeptide(L)'
;MSSPSVRSNWFFVILLVAALIFVLLGRLPGWPGFATITRTGYTWAVLLGGVALLLGVVNVLWLHIRRIAHGQRDWGLSLVLVAVLVAVATSGLLSPAGAASPLLEWVFDAVIAPGQAALFALLVFFMAAAAYQYLRIGRRGGTWLLAGFLAILAAQTPFVAAWLPPGGADAVNWFLNAPVMAALRGVLLGGSLALLIVGLRLLLGRP
;
A
#
# COMPACT_ATOMS: atom_id res chain seq x y z
N MET A 1 -4.51 27.23 29.29
CA MET A 1 -4.22 25.95 28.60
C MET A 1 -5.54 25.36 28.13
N SER A 2 -5.96 25.68 26.92
CA SER A 2 -7.15 25.08 26.30
C SER A 2 -6.79 23.68 25.79
N SER A 3 -7.52 22.67 26.25
CA SER A 3 -7.42 21.32 25.70
C SER A 3 -7.82 21.34 24.22
N PRO A 4 -7.11 20.65 23.31
CA PRO A 4 -7.54 20.53 21.93
C PRO A 4 -8.89 19.82 21.89
N SER A 5 -9.88 20.44 21.25
CA SER A 5 -11.19 19.82 21.05
C SER A 5 -11.03 18.55 20.22
N VAL A 6 -11.47 17.43 20.77
CA VAL A 6 -11.54 16.15 20.07
C VAL A 6 -12.57 16.32 18.94
N ARG A 7 -12.11 16.69 17.75
CA ARG A 7 -12.98 16.80 16.57
C ARG A 7 -13.53 15.41 16.30
N SER A 8 -14.85 15.32 16.31
CA SER A 8 -15.59 14.08 16.30
C SER A 8 -15.39 13.30 14.99
N ASN A 9 -14.74 12.14 15.04
CA ASN A 9 -14.38 11.33 13.87
C ASN A 9 -15.54 10.48 13.29
N TRP A 10 -16.81 10.85 13.54
CA TRP A 10 -17.98 10.08 13.12
C TRP A 10 -17.98 9.76 11.62
N PHE A 11 -17.50 10.68 10.80
CA PHE A 11 -17.39 10.46 9.35
C PHE A 11 -16.51 9.25 9.00
N PHE A 12 -15.36 9.09 9.66
CA PHE A 12 -14.50 7.93 9.46
C PHE A 12 -15.16 6.64 9.91
N VAL A 13 -15.86 6.66 11.05
CA VAL A 13 -16.57 5.49 11.57
C VAL A 13 -17.69 5.08 10.61
N ILE A 14 -18.45 6.04 10.07
CA ILE A 14 -19.51 5.76 9.09
C ILE A 14 -18.92 5.14 7.82
N LEU A 15 -17.82 5.68 7.29
CA LEU A 15 -17.16 5.12 6.11
C LEU A 15 -16.61 3.72 6.36
N LEU A 16 -16.01 3.48 7.52
CA LEU A 16 -15.49 2.17 7.93
C LEU A 16 -16.62 1.14 8.02
N VAL A 17 -17.73 1.48 8.67
CA VAL A 17 -18.89 0.60 8.83
C VAL A 17 -19.52 0.32 7.47
N ALA A 18 -19.68 1.34 6.61
CA ALA A 18 -20.19 1.16 5.26
C ALA A 18 -19.29 0.24 4.41
N ALA A 19 -17.96 0.40 4.48
CA ALA A 19 -17.01 -0.47 3.79
C ALA A 19 -17.08 -1.92 4.31
N LEU A 20 -17.22 -2.12 5.61
CA LEU A 20 -17.36 -3.45 6.21
C LEU A 20 -18.66 -4.13 5.77
N ILE A 21 -19.78 -3.40 5.79
CA ILE A 21 -21.08 -3.90 5.31
C ILE A 21 -20.98 -4.28 3.84
N PHE A 22 -20.35 -3.44 3.00
CA PHE A 22 -20.16 -3.73 1.58
C PHE A 22 -19.36 -5.02 1.34
N VAL A 23 -18.27 -5.24 2.08
CA VAL A 23 -17.47 -6.46 2.00
C VAL A 23 -18.25 -7.69 2.47
N LEU A 24 -19.03 -7.55 3.55
CA LEU A 24 -19.86 -8.65 4.08
C LEU A 24 -20.94 -9.05 3.09
N LEU A 25 -21.64 -8.07 2.49
CA LEU A 25 -22.66 -8.33 1.46
C LEU A 25 -22.07 -9.04 0.24
N GLY A 26 -20.84 -8.71 -0.14
CA GLY A 26 -20.14 -9.38 -1.25
C GLY A 26 -19.73 -10.82 -0.99
N ARG A 27 -19.70 -11.26 0.28
CA ARG A 27 -19.42 -12.66 0.65
C ARG A 27 -20.67 -13.53 0.63
N LEU A 28 -21.86 -12.94 0.62
CA LEU A 28 -23.12 -13.69 0.63
C LEU A 28 -23.46 -14.16 -0.81
N PRO A 29 -23.67 -15.47 -1.03
CA PRO A 29 -24.07 -15.96 -2.34
C PRO A 29 -25.47 -15.48 -2.70
N GLY A 30 -25.66 -15.02 -3.96
CA GLY A 30 -26.99 -14.79 -4.54
C GLY A 30 -27.57 -13.38 -4.41
N TRP A 31 -26.81 -12.36 -4.01
CA TRP A 31 -27.33 -10.99 -3.95
C TRP A 31 -27.45 -10.36 -5.36
N PRO A 32 -28.68 -10.12 -5.88
CA PRO A 32 -28.86 -9.59 -7.22
C PRO A 32 -28.33 -8.14 -7.29
N GLY A 33 -27.54 -7.84 -8.31
CA GLY A 33 -26.99 -6.49 -8.53
C GLY A 33 -25.63 -6.20 -7.88
N PHE A 34 -25.13 -7.02 -6.95
CA PHE A 34 -23.81 -6.81 -6.34
C PHE A 34 -22.66 -6.88 -7.37
N ALA A 35 -22.75 -7.84 -8.30
CA ALA A 35 -21.80 -7.96 -9.41
C ALA A 35 -21.80 -6.72 -10.32
N THR A 36 -22.96 -6.11 -10.54
CA THR A 36 -23.08 -4.88 -11.33
C THR A 36 -22.43 -3.69 -10.61
N ILE A 37 -22.69 -3.53 -9.31
CA ILE A 37 -22.11 -2.46 -8.49
C ILE A 37 -20.58 -2.58 -8.45
N THR A 38 -20.05 -3.76 -8.17
CA THR A 38 -18.59 -4.00 -8.12
C THR A 38 -17.92 -3.79 -9.48
N ARG A 39 -18.50 -4.31 -10.56
CA ARG A 39 -17.99 -4.10 -11.92
C ARG A 39 -17.99 -2.62 -12.29
N THR A 40 -19.08 -1.90 -12.01
CA THR A 40 -19.19 -0.46 -12.30
C THR A 40 -18.20 0.34 -11.48
N GLY A 41 -18.07 0.03 -10.18
CA GLY A 41 -17.08 0.65 -9.30
C GLY A 41 -15.65 0.44 -9.78
N TYR A 42 -15.32 -0.77 -10.24
CA TYR A 42 -14.01 -1.06 -10.83
C TYR A 42 -13.76 -0.25 -12.10
N THR A 43 -14.74 -0.15 -13.00
CA THR A 43 -14.64 0.69 -14.20
C THR A 43 -14.36 2.14 -13.84
N TRP A 44 -15.10 2.72 -12.89
CA TRP A 44 -14.84 4.08 -12.41
C TRP A 44 -13.46 4.22 -11.78
N ALA A 45 -13.01 3.24 -10.99
CA ALA A 45 -11.68 3.26 -10.37
C ALA A 45 -10.57 3.27 -11.43
N VAL A 46 -10.71 2.47 -12.50
CA VAL A 46 -9.75 2.45 -13.61
C VAL A 46 -9.75 3.79 -14.36
N LEU A 47 -10.92 4.35 -14.66
CA LEU A 47 -11.04 5.64 -15.35
C LEU A 47 -10.43 6.79 -14.52
N LEU A 48 -10.80 6.87 -13.24
CA LEU A 48 -10.26 7.87 -12.32
C LEU A 48 -8.75 7.70 -12.13
N GLY A 49 -8.28 6.45 -12.03
CA GLY A 49 -6.85 6.12 -11.97
C GLY A 49 -6.08 6.60 -13.21
N GLY A 50 -6.64 6.38 -14.41
CA GLY A 50 -6.06 6.87 -15.65
C GLY A 50 -5.96 8.39 -15.71
N VAL A 51 -7.03 9.10 -15.34
CA VAL A 51 -7.03 10.59 -15.29
C VAL A 51 -6.05 11.09 -14.23
N ALA A 52 -6.01 10.47 -13.05
CA ALA A 52 -5.08 10.84 -11.98
C ALA A 52 -3.61 10.65 -12.40
N LEU A 53 -3.30 9.59 -13.14
CA LEU A 53 -1.96 9.38 -13.71
C LEU A 53 -1.58 10.49 -14.68
N LEU A 54 -2.48 10.87 -15.60
CA LEU A 54 -2.23 11.98 -16.54
C LEU A 54 -1.98 13.30 -15.79
N LEU A 55 -2.83 13.63 -14.82
CA LEU A 55 -2.65 14.83 -13.99
C LEU A 55 -1.33 14.78 -13.21
N GLY A 56 -0.95 13.61 -12.69
CA GLY A 56 0.32 13.40 -12.00
C GLY A 56 1.52 13.67 -12.91
N VAL A 57 1.53 13.13 -14.12
CA VAL A 57 2.59 13.36 -15.11
C VAL A 57 2.68 14.84 -15.50
N VAL A 58 1.53 15.47 -15.79
CA VAL A 58 1.48 16.90 -16.12
C VAL A 58 2.01 17.75 -14.96
N ASN A 59 1.65 17.43 -13.72
CA ASN A 59 2.12 18.16 -12.54
C ASN A 59 3.64 18.02 -12.35
N VAL A 60 4.20 16.82 -12.51
CA VAL A 60 5.64 16.58 -12.45
C VAL A 60 6.37 17.37 -13.54
N LEU A 61 5.91 17.25 -14.80
CA LEU A 61 6.50 18.00 -15.91
C LEU A 61 6.46 19.51 -15.67
N TRP A 62 5.31 20.06 -15.26
CA TRP A 62 5.16 21.48 -14.97
C TRP A 62 6.15 21.95 -13.91
N LEU A 63 6.25 21.24 -12.78
CA LEU A 63 7.15 21.58 -11.69
C LEU A 63 8.62 21.57 -12.13
N HIS A 64 9.04 20.53 -12.84
CA HIS A 64 10.44 20.35 -13.22
C HIS A 64 10.84 21.23 -14.41
N ILE A 65 9.98 21.44 -15.40
CA ILE A 65 10.21 22.40 -16.49
C ILE A 65 10.36 23.81 -15.92
N ARG A 66 9.48 24.22 -15.00
CA ARG A 66 9.60 25.53 -14.34
C ARG A 66 10.91 25.65 -13.57
N ARG A 67 11.33 24.59 -12.87
CA ARG A 67 12.60 24.55 -12.14
C ARG A 67 13.81 24.73 -13.06
N ILE A 68 13.79 24.07 -14.23
CA ILE A 68 14.84 24.19 -15.27
C ILE A 68 14.85 25.61 -15.84
N ALA A 69 13.69 26.15 -16.23
CA ALA A 69 13.57 27.47 -16.83
C ALA A 69 14.06 28.60 -15.91
N HIS A 70 13.89 28.45 -14.59
CA HIS A 70 14.32 29.43 -13.59
C HIS A 70 15.72 29.14 -13.02
N GLY A 71 16.44 28.14 -13.54
CA GLY A 71 17.80 27.81 -13.10
C GLY A 71 17.92 27.53 -11.59
N GLN A 72 16.91 26.92 -10.97
CA GLN A 72 16.92 26.69 -9.53
C GLN A 72 17.99 25.64 -9.14
N ARG A 73 18.25 25.54 -7.83
CA ARG A 73 19.13 24.50 -7.29
C ARG A 73 18.67 23.11 -7.76
N ASP A 74 19.64 22.28 -8.17
CA ASP A 74 19.44 20.91 -8.68
C ASP A 74 18.63 20.81 -10.00
N TRP A 75 18.64 21.88 -10.82
CA TRP A 75 17.99 21.86 -12.15
C TRP A 75 18.50 20.74 -13.07
N GLY A 76 19.78 20.37 -12.96
CA GLY A 76 20.38 19.27 -13.73
C GLY A 76 19.69 17.92 -13.48
N LEU A 77 19.38 17.61 -12.21
CA LEU A 77 18.61 16.40 -11.86
C LEU A 77 17.18 16.46 -12.39
N SER A 78 16.60 17.66 -12.46
CA SER A 78 15.26 17.86 -13.05
C SER A 78 15.27 17.63 -14.56
N LEU A 79 16.34 18.03 -15.25
CA LEU A 79 16.52 17.73 -16.67
C LEU A 79 16.63 16.23 -16.91
N VAL A 80 17.43 15.52 -16.11
CA VAL A 80 17.55 14.06 -16.19
C VAL A 80 16.19 13.39 -15.96
N LEU A 81 15.43 13.83 -14.95
CA LEU A 81 14.10 13.29 -14.68
C LEU A 81 13.14 13.46 -15.86
N VAL A 82 13.07 14.67 -16.44
CA VAL A 82 12.21 14.95 -17.59
C VAL A 82 12.64 14.13 -18.80
N ALA A 83 13.95 14.01 -19.06
CA ALA A 83 14.48 13.21 -20.15
C ALA A 83 14.13 11.72 -20.00
N VAL A 84 14.31 11.15 -18.81
CA VAL A 84 13.95 9.75 -18.52
C VAL A 84 12.44 9.54 -18.65
N LEU A 85 11.62 10.47 -18.13
CA LEU A 85 10.17 10.38 -18.25
C LEU A 85 9.72 10.35 -19.71
N VAL A 86 10.29 11.21 -20.56
CA VAL A 86 9.99 11.24 -22.00
C VAL A 86 10.49 9.97 -22.70
N ALA A 87 11.67 9.47 -22.35
CA ALA A 87 12.22 8.24 -22.93
C ALA A 87 11.37 7.00 -22.58
N VAL A 88 10.95 6.88 -21.32
CA VAL A 88 10.07 5.79 -20.86
C VAL A 88 8.68 5.90 -21.50
N ALA A 89 8.10 7.10 -21.55
CA ALA A 89 6.79 7.30 -22.16
C ALA A 89 6.80 6.98 -23.67
N THR A 90 7.79 7.48 -24.41
CA THR A 90 7.89 7.24 -25.85
C THR A 90 8.23 5.79 -26.17
N SER A 91 9.15 5.16 -25.43
CA SER A 91 9.47 3.74 -25.63
C SER A 91 8.30 2.81 -25.30
N GLY A 92 7.49 3.12 -24.29
CA GLY A 92 6.30 2.33 -23.96
C GLY A 92 5.14 2.52 -24.94
N LEU A 93 4.91 3.75 -25.43
CA LEU A 93 3.78 4.07 -26.31
C LEU A 93 4.03 3.73 -27.79
N LEU A 94 5.27 3.87 -28.26
CA LEU A 94 5.62 3.69 -29.68
C LEU A 94 6.13 2.28 -29.99
N SER A 95 6.58 1.52 -28.98
CA SER A 95 7.05 0.16 -29.20
C SER A 95 5.90 -0.80 -29.48
N PRO A 96 6.01 -1.68 -30.49
CA PRO A 96 5.05 -2.77 -30.70
C PRO A 96 4.96 -3.73 -29.50
N ALA A 97 6.02 -3.82 -28.70
CA ALA A 97 6.05 -4.61 -27.46
C ALA A 97 5.34 -3.90 -26.28
N GLY A 98 4.97 -2.63 -26.44
CA GLY A 98 4.29 -1.83 -25.43
C GLY A 98 5.05 -1.78 -24.11
N ALA A 99 4.42 -2.29 -23.04
CA ALA A 99 5.00 -2.36 -21.70
C ALA A 99 6.24 -3.28 -21.59
N ALA A 100 6.46 -4.17 -22.55
CA ALA A 100 7.63 -5.05 -22.61
C ALA A 100 8.76 -4.47 -23.49
N SER A 101 8.88 -3.13 -23.57
CA SER A 101 9.99 -2.52 -24.30
C SER A 101 11.31 -2.76 -23.54
N PRO A 102 12.43 -3.03 -24.22
CA PRO A 102 13.72 -3.27 -23.56
C PRO A 102 14.19 -2.12 -22.67
N LEU A 103 13.81 -0.88 -23.02
CA LEU A 103 14.11 0.29 -22.21
C LEU A 103 13.31 0.30 -20.90
N LEU A 104 12.01 -0.03 -20.95
CA LEU A 104 11.20 -0.14 -19.73
C LEU A 104 11.72 -1.23 -18.80
N GLU A 105 12.06 -2.40 -19.36
CA GLU A 105 12.61 -3.52 -18.60
C GLU A 105 13.92 -3.14 -17.92
N TRP A 106 14.85 -2.51 -18.67
CA TRP A 106 16.10 -2.03 -18.09
C TRP A 106 15.88 -0.99 -16.99
N VAL A 107 14.98 -0.02 -17.18
CA VAL A 107 14.65 0.98 -16.15
C VAL A 107 14.07 0.29 -14.91
N PHE A 108 13.22 -0.71 -15.11
CA PHE A 108 12.64 -1.47 -14.01
C PHE A 108 13.73 -2.19 -13.22
N ASP A 109 14.59 -2.96 -13.89
CA ASP A 109 15.61 -3.77 -13.22
C ASP A 109 16.76 -2.95 -12.62
N ALA A 110 17.16 -1.86 -13.26
CA ALA A 110 18.28 -1.05 -12.83
C ALA A 110 17.90 0.02 -11.78
N VAL A 111 16.64 0.50 -11.80
CA VAL A 111 16.23 1.65 -10.98
C VAL A 111 15.08 1.29 -10.04
N ILE A 112 13.99 0.74 -10.56
CA ILE A 112 12.78 0.51 -9.78
C ILE A 112 12.96 -0.65 -8.79
N ALA A 113 13.42 -1.81 -9.27
CA ALA A 113 13.57 -3.01 -8.47
C ALA A 113 14.58 -2.82 -7.31
N PRO A 114 15.79 -2.24 -7.51
CA PRO A 114 16.71 -1.97 -6.42
C PRO A 114 16.19 -0.92 -5.45
N GLY A 115 15.49 0.11 -5.95
CA GLY A 115 14.86 1.13 -5.12
C GLY A 115 13.77 0.55 -4.20
N GLN A 116 12.91 -0.33 -4.74
CA GLN A 116 11.92 -1.06 -3.96
C GLN A 116 12.58 -1.98 -2.93
N ALA A 117 13.63 -2.70 -3.32
CA ALA A 117 14.38 -3.57 -2.41
C ALA A 117 15.00 -2.77 -1.24
N ALA A 118 15.57 -1.59 -1.51
CA ALA A 118 16.11 -0.71 -0.47
C ALA A 118 15.02 -0.20 0.48
N LEU A 119 13.86 0.21 -0.04
CA LEU A 119 12.71 0.62 0.78
C LEU A 119 12.19 -0.54 1.64
N PHE A 120 12.10 -1.75 1.09
CA PHE A 120 11.70 -2.93 1.85
C PHE A 120 12.72 -3.31 2.92
N ALA A 121 14.02 -3.22 2.63
CA ALA A 121 15.06 -3.45 3.61
C ALA A 121 14.90 -2.46 4.80
N LEU A 122 14.72 -1.17 4.51
CA LEU A 122 14.45 -0.15 5.54
C LEU A 122 13.19 -0.46 6.34
N LEU A 123 12.10 -0.86 5.69
CA LEU A 123 10.85 -1.22 6.36
C LEU A 123 11.05 -2.40 7.33
N VAL A 124 11.81 -3.42 6.94
CA VAL A 124 12.13 -4.56 7.82
C VAL A 124 12.90 -4.09 9.06
N PHE A 125 13.92 -3.25 8.89
CA PHE A 125 14.67 -2.70 10.03
C PHE A 125 13.79 -1.83 10.94
N PHE A 126 12.92 -0.98 10.37
CA PHE A 126 12.00 -0.16 11.17
C PHE A 126 10.95 -1.01 11.89
N MET A 127 10.40 -2.03 11.22
CA MET A 127 9.46 -2.95 11.82
C MET A 127 10.11 -3.76 12.95
N ALA A 128 11.35 -4.21 12.78
CA ALA A 128 12.12 -4.88 13.82
C ALA A 128 12.38 -3.93 15.01
N ALA A 129 12.76 -2.68 14.77
CA ALA A 129 12.97 -1.69 15.83
C ALA A 129 11.66 -1.37 16.60
N ALA A 130 10.55 -1.21 15.89
CA ALA A 130 9.23 -1.01 16.49
C ALA A 130 8.76 -2.25 17.28
N ALA A 131 8.98 -3.45 16.73
CA ALA A 131 8.71 -4.70 17.42
C ALA A 131 9.55 -4.82 18.69
N TYR A 132 10.85 -4.54 18.65
CA TYR A 132 11.72 -4.54 19.83
C TYR A 132 11.21 -3.57 20.92
N GLN A 133 10.79 -2.37 20.53
CA GLN A 133 10.19 -1.39 21.45
C GLN A 133 8.89 -1.90 22.10
N TYR A 134 8.08 -2.66 21.37
CA TYR A 134 6.78 -3.16 21.81
C TYR A 134 6.87 -4.48 22.59
N LEU A 135 7.85 -5.34 22.27
CA LEU A 135 8.08 -6.66 22.86
C LEU A 135 8.93 -6.62 24.15
N ARG A 136 9.47 -5.46 24.53
CA ARG A 136 10.28 -5.31 25.75
C ARG A 136 9.52 -5.78 26.99
N ILE A 137 10.06 -6.80 27.65
CA ILE A 137 9.55 -7.42 28.88
C ILE A 137 9.51 -6.32 29.97
N GLY A 138 8.29 -5.97 30.39
CA GLY A 138 8.03 -4.85 31.31
C GLY A 138 6.66 -4.19 31.11
N ARG A 139 6.02 -4.36 29.95
CA ARG A 139 4.61 -3.99 29.70
C ARG A 139 3.71 -5.20 29.92
N ARG A 140 2.52 -5.01 30.51
CA ARG A 140 1.55 -6.07 30.94
C ARG A 140 0.99 -7.01 29.83
N GLY A 141 1.60 -7.05 28.64
CA GLY A 141 1.25 -7.99 27.56
C GLY A 141 2.40 -8.34 26.62
N GLY A 142 3.62 -7.83 26.85
CA GLY A 142 4.76 -8.03 25.94
C GLY A 142 5.20 -9.49 25.82
N THR A 143 5.01 -10.28 26.87
CA THR A 143 5.32 -11.73 26.89
C THR A 143 4.45 -12.53 25.93
N TRP A 144 3.14 -12.26 25.90
CA TRP A 144 2.20 -12.92 24.98
C TRP A 144 2.47 -12.56 23.52
N LEU A 145 2.84 -11.30 23.27
CA LEU A 145 3.21 -10.82 21.94
C LEU A 145 4.52 -11.44 21.46
N LEU A 146 5.51 -11.57 22.34
CA LEU A 146 6.79 -12.21 22.02
C LEU A 146 6.59 -13.70 21.75
N ALA A 147 5.79 -14.37 22.58
CA ALA A 147 5.43 -15.78 22.39
C ALA A 147 4.69 -15.98 21.05
N GLY A 148 3.71 -15.13 20.73
CA GLY A 148 3.01 -15.17 19.45
C GLY A 148 3.92 -14.92 18.26
N PHE A 149 4.83 -13.94 18.35
CA PHE A 149 5.81 -13.65 17.32
C PHE A 149 6.76 -14.84 17.06
N LEU A 150 7.32 -15.43 18.12
CA LEU A 150 8.19 -16.61 18.01
C LEU A 150 7.44 -17.82 17.46
N ALA A 151 6.17 -18.02 17.85
CA ALA A 151 5.33 -19.09 17.32
C ALA A 151 5.10 -18.93 15.81
N ILE A 152 4.83 -17.70 15.34
CA ILE A 152 4.65 -17.42 13.91
C ILE A 152 5.95 -17.60 13.13
N LEU A 153 7.07 -17.14 13.68
CA LEU A 153 8.37 -17.34 13.04
C LEU A 153 8.69 -18.83 12.91
N ALA A 154 8.52 -19.61 13.97
CA ALA A 154 8.69 -21.06 13.93
C ALA A 154 7.77 -21.68 12.86
N ALA A 155 6.51 -21.29 12.83
CA ALA A 155 5.51 -21.79 11.87
C ALA A 155 5.85 -21.51 10.39
N GLN A 156 6.52 -20.40 10.07
CA GLN A 156 6.88 -20.06 8.69
C GLN A 156 8.23 -20.64 8.24
N THR A 157 9.05 -21.16 9.14
CA THR A 157 10.33 -21.76 8.74
C THR A 157 10.15 -23.20 8.22
N PRO A 158 10.72 -23.55 7.05
CA PRO A 158 10.58 -24.89 6.48
C PRO A 158 11.21 -25.98 7.36
N PHE A 159 12.17 -25.62 8.22
CA PHE A 159 12.82 -26.54 9.15
C PHE A 159 11.87 -27.06 10.24
N VAL A 160 10.95 -26.25 10.73
CA VAL A 160 10.06 -26.61 11.86
C VAL A 160 8.93 -27.53 11.42
N ALA A 161 8.52 -27.45 10.15
CA ALA A 161 7.48 -28.33 9.59
C ALA A 161 7.83 -29.83 9.69
N ALA A 162 9.13 -30.18 9.64
CA ALA A 162 9.60 -31.56 9.76
C ALA A 162 9.56 -32.11 11.21
N TRP A 163 9.56 -31.23 12.21
CA TRP A 163 9.56 -31.60 13.64
C TRP A 163 8.20 -31.40 14.30
N LEU A 164 7.19 -30.99 13.52
CA LEU A 164 5.89 -30.65 14.03
C LEU A 164 5.05 -31.92 14.28
N PRO A 165 4.31 -32.01 15.41
CA PRO A 165 3.42 -33.14 15.65
C PRO A 165 2.39 -33.30 14.53
N PRO A 166 1.86 -34.52 14.29
CA PRO A 166 0.75 -34.73 13.37
C PRO A 166 -0.42 -33.79 13.74
N GLY A 167 -0.83 -32.91 12.81
CA GLY A 167 -1.87 -31.88 13.01
C GLY A 167 -1.36 -30.47 13.35
N GLY A 168 -0.07 -30.29 13.67
CA GLY A 168 0.50 -28.96 13.90
C GLY A 168 0.51 -28.10 12.63
N ALA A 169 0.68 -28.71 11.46
CA ALA A 169 0.64 -28.02 10.18
C ALA A 169 -0.74 -27.40 9.89
N ASP A 170 -1.82 -28.09 10.28
CA ASP A 170 -3.19 -27.60 10.12
C ASP A 170 -3.47 -26.42 11.04
N ALA A 171 -2.98 -26.45 12.28
CA ALA A 171 -3.08 -25.34 13.22
C ALA A 171 -2.34 -24.09 12.72
N VAL A 172 -1.14 -24.27 12.16
CA VAL A 172 -0.37 -23.20 11.51
C VAL A 172 -1.14 -22.66 10.30
N ASN A 173 -1.64 -23.53 9.44
CA ASN A 173 -2.37 -23.16 8.24
C ASN A 173 -3.66 -22.39 8.58
N TRP A 174 -4.40 -22.81 9.61
CA TRP A 174 -5.56 -22.07 10.10
C TRP A 174 -5.17 -20.69 10.65
N PHE A 175 -4.10 -20.61 11.44
CA PHE A 175 -3.62 -19.35 12.00
C PHE A 175 -3.19 -18.35 10.92
N LEU A 176 -2.49 -18.82 9.89
CA LEU A 176 -2.09 -17.97 8.76
C LEU A 176 -3.31 -17.52 7.96
N ASN A 177 -4.22 -18.43 7.61
CA ASN A 177 -5.33 -18.12 6.70
C ASN A 177 -6.53 -17.41 7.35
N ALA A 178 -6.74 -17.56 8.66
CA ALA A 178 -7.84 -16.91 9.37
C ALA A 178 -7.40 -15.59 10.03
N PRO A 179 -6.73 -15.57 11.21
CA PRO A 179 -6.42 -14.32 11.90
C PRO A 179 -5.38 -13.45 11.19
N VAL A 180 -4.29 -14.03 10.65
CA VAL A 180 -3.25 -13.22 9.98
C VAL A 180 -3.79 -12.57 8.72
N MET A 181 -4.47 -13.33 7.84
CA MET A 181 -5.11 -12.75 6.65
C MET A 181 -6.24 -11.78 7.00
N ALA A 182 -6.98 -11.99 8.10
CA ALA A 182 -7.97 -11.01 8.57
C ALA A 182 -7.31 -9.68 8.99
N ALA A 183 -6.19 -9.76 9.73
CA ALA A 183 -5.41 -8.58 10.11
C ALA A 183 -4.87 -7.83 8.90
N LEU A 184 -4.27 -8.56 7.92
CA LEU A 184 -3.77 -7.97 6.68
C LEU A 184 -4.88 -7.25 5.90
N ARG A 185 -6.05 -7.88 5.75
CA ARG A 185 -7.22 -7.25 5.11
C ARG A 185 -7.67 -6.00 5.88
N GLY A 186 -7.67 -6.05 7.21
CA GLY A 186 -7.98 -4.89 8.06
C GLY A 186 -7.04 -3.71 7.82
N VAL A 187 -5.73 -3.97 7.72
CA VAL A 187 -4.72 -2.95 7.40
C VAL A 187 -4.95 -2.35 6.01
N LEU A 188 -5.21 -3.19 5.00
CA LEU A 188 -5.49 -2.72 3.63
C LEU A 188 -6.74 -1.84 3.56
N LEU A 189 -7.82 -2.24 4.22
CA LEU A 189 -9.05 -1.44 4.30
C LEU A 189 -8.82 -0.12 5.06
N GLY A 190 -8.14 -0.17 6.19
CA GLY A 190 -7.83 1.01 7.00
C GLY A 190 -6.93 2.01 6.27
N GLY A 191 -5.88 1.52 5.61
CA GLY A 191 -4.98 2.34 4.79
C GLY A 191 -5.72 2.98 3.60
N SER A 192 -6.59 2.22 2.93
CA SER A 192 -7.40 2.75 1.82
C SER A 192 -8.34 3.87 2.28
N LEU A 193 -9.03 3.68 3.42
CA LEU A 193 -9.89 4.70 4.01
C LEU A 193 -9.12 5.95 4.45
N ALA A 194 -7.91 5.78 5.00
CA ALA A 194 -7.05 6.90 5.37
C ALA A 194 -6.69 7.74 4.15
N LEU A 195 -6.32 7.09 3.02
CA LEU A 195 -6.05 7.78 1.75
C LEU A 195 -7.28 8.51 1.21
N LEU A 196 -8.47 7.90 1.28
CA LEU A 196 -9.72 8.56 0.87
C LEU A 196 -10.00 9.82 1.69
N ILE A 197 -9.78 9.77 3.01
CA ILE A 197 -9.97 10.94 3.87
C ILE A 197 -8.96 12.03 3.54
N VAL A 198 -7.69 11.67 3.36
CA VAL A 198 -6.65 12.64 2.99
C VAL A 198 -6.99 13.29 1.64
N GLY A 199 -7.40 12.50 0.64
CA GLY A 199 -7.85 13.01 -0.65
C GLY A 199 -9.04 13.97 -0.52
N LEU A 200 -10.07 13.59 0.25
CA LEU A 200 -11.25 14.43 0.47
C LEU A 200 -10.89 15.74 1.19
N ARG A 201 -10.00 15.70 2.18
CA ARG A 201 -9.51 16.88 2.89
C ARG A 201 -8.80 17.86 1.96
N LEU A 202 -7.95 17.34 1.08
CA LEU A 202 -7.26 18.14 0.07
C LEU A 202 -8.26 18.81 -0.89
N LEU A 203 -9.27 18.07 -1.37
CA LEU A 203 -10.31 18.61 -2.26
C LEU A 203 -11.18 19.68 -1.57
N LEU A 204 -11.47 19.51 -0.27
CA LEU A 204 -12.25 20.47 0.51
C LEU A 204 -11.42 21.66 1.02
N GLY A 205 -10.12 21.73 0.70
CA GLY A 205 -9.22 22.79 1.15
C GLY A 205 -9.02 22.83 2.68
N ARG A 206 -9.24 21.71 3.36
CA ARG A 206 -9.13 21.59 4.82
C ARG A 206 -8.00 20.61 5.16
N PRO A 207 -6.74 21.06 5.30
CA PRO A 207 -5.63 20.18 5.69
C PRO A 207 -5.89 19.48 7.03
#